data_AF-A0A2U3LPD2-F1
#
_entry.id   AF-A0A2U3LPD2-F1
#
_cell.length_a   1.000
_cell.length_b   1.000
_cell.length_c   1.000
_cell.angle_alpha   90.00
_cell.angle_beta   90.00
_cell.angle_gamma   90.00
#
_symmetry.space_group_name_H-M   'P 1'
#
loop_
_entity.id
_entity.type
_entity.pdbx_description
1 polymer ?
#
loop_
_entity_poly.entity_id
_entity_poly.type
_entity_poly.pdbx_seq_one_letter_code
_entity_poly.pdbx_strand_id
1 'polypeptide(L)'
;MRLHAWAVGQATALGEAMRLLGEHGDKAWPEFSDLECYQCHHDLRADSWRIQRGYAGRKPGTLQVNLARYEVLDVLVATAAPDQRAALEGAMNGLAAQMSNKFTDGPGIARAAKAVEREADALSTRFLTQDIDAAAMVRAISGNIQRIADAGVNAAEQATMSLDALRAAQGKPTDVMAPLYDYLEHPSTYRPSEFADKFRRVAGE
;
A
#
# COMPACT_ATOMS: atom_id res chain seq x y z
N MET A 1 -7.01 15.06 -16.53
CA MET A 1 -6.83 15.84 -15.28
C MET A 1 -7.05 15.00 -14.01
N ARG A 2 -8.19 14.32 -13.83
CA ARG A 2 -8.46 13.51 -12.63
C ARG A 2 -7.49 12.33 -12.43
N LEU A 3 -7.11 11.63 -13.51
CA LEU A 3 -6.21 10.47 -13.43
C LEU A 3 -4.76 10.83 -13.11
N HIS A 4 -4.21 11.89 -13.71
CA HIS A 4 -2.87 12.37 -13.35
C HIS A 4 -2.84 12.80 -11.88
N ALA A 5 -3.87 13.51 -11.39
CA ALA A 5 -3.95 13.90 -9.99
C ALA A 5 -3.98 12.70 -9.03
N TRP A 6 -4.75 11.65 -9.36
CA TRP A 6 -4.76 10.40 -8.60
C TRP A 6 -3.38 9.74 -8.59
N ALA A 7 -2.73 9.59 -9.75
CA ALA A 7 -1.44 8.92 -9.88
C ALA A 7 -0.29 9.68 -9.20
N VAL A 8 -0.24 11.00 -9.37
CA VAL A 8 0.66 11.88 -8.62
C VAL A 8 0.39 11.72 -7.13
N GLY A 9 -0.88 11.71 -6.71
CA GLY A 9 -1.28 11.50 -5.31
C GLY A 9 -0.77 10.19 -4.71
N GLN A 10 -0.80 9.08 -5.46
CA GLN A 10 -0.24 7.79 -5.00
C GLN A 10 1.27 7.89 -4.73
N ALA A 11 2.01 8.49 -5.66
CA ALA A 11 3.45 8.67 -5.52
C ALA A 11 3.79 9.64 -4.38
N THR A 12 3.13 10.80 -4.32
CA THR A 12 3.30 11.78 -3.24
C THR A 12 2.97 11.18 -1.88
N ALA A 13 1.89 10.41 -1.74
CA ALA A 13 1.54 9.78 -0.47
C ALA A 13 2.64 8.85 0.03
N LEU A 14 3.27 8.05 -0.85
CA LEU A 14 4.42 7.23 -0.48
C LEU A 14 5.62 8.11 -0.10
N GLY A 15 5.94 9.14 -0.89
CA GLY A 15 7.05 10.06 -0.62
C GLY A 15 6.96 10.71 0.76
N GLU A 16 5.80 11.27 1.11
CA GLU A 16 5.56 11.89 2.42
C GLU A 16 5.67 10.88 3.57
N ALA A 17 5.14 9.66 3.39
CA ALA A 17 5.26 8.61 4.42
C ALA A 17 6.73 8.20 4.63
N MET A 18 7.52 8.13 3.57
CA MET A 18 8.95 7.79 3.66
C MET A 18 9.78 8.93 4.24
N ARG A 19 9.40 10.19 3.97
CA ARG A 19 10.00 11.36 4.61
C ARG A 19 9.80 11.33 6.12
N LEU A 20 8.56 11.09 6.56
CA LEU A 20 8.24 10.98 7.99
C LEU A 20 8.99 9.83 8.66
N LEU A 21 8.96 8.63 8.04
CA LEU A 21 9.72 7.47 8.50
C LEU A 21 11.23 7.76 8.59
N GLY A 22 11.76 8.53 7.63
CA GLY A 22 13.16 8.97 7.64
C GLY A 22 13.49 9.86 8.84
N GLU A 23 12.64 10.85 9.12
CA GLU A 23 12.81 11.74 10.27
C GLU A 23 12.74 11.00 11.60
N HIS A 24 11.79 10.08 11.75
CA HIS A 24 11.70 9.23 12.94
C HIS A 24 12.89 8.28 13.05
N GLY A 25 13.33 7.69 11.93
CA GLY A 25 14.54 6.86 11.85
C GLY A 25 15.79 7.54 12.43
N ASP A 26 15.99 8.82 12.10
CA ASP A 26 17.15 9.58 12.56
C ASP A 26 17.06 10.04 14.03
N LYS A 27 15.85 10.29 14.55
CA LYS A 27 15.67 11.04 15.82
C LYS A 27 14.93 10.31 16.92
N ALA A 28 14.01 9.41 16.58
CA ALA A 28 12.99 8.89 17.49
C ALA A 28 12.60 7.44 17.18
N TRP A 29 13.55 6.62 16.72
CA TRP A 29 13.26 5.26 16.29
C TRP A 29 13.21 4.27 17.47
N PRO A 30 12.19 3.39 17.56
CA PRO A 30 11.00 3.30 16.72
C PRO A 30 9.87 4.25 17.16
N GLU A 31 9.11 4.74 16.18
CA GLU A 31 7.89 5.53 16.40
C GLU A 31 6.65 4.69 16.04
N PHE A 32 5.68 4.59 16.95
CA PHE A 32 4.55 3.66 16.80
C PHE A 32 3.60 4.03 15.66
N SER A 33 3.52 5.30 15.29
CA SER A 33 2.71 5.76 14.16
C SER A 33 3.23 5.27 12.79
N ASP A 34 4.50 4.86 12.70
CA ASP A 34 5.05 4.24 11.49
C ASP A 34 4.67 2.76 11.35
N LEU A 35 4.16 2.15 12.42
CA LEU A 35 3.90 0.72 12.48
C LEU A 35 2.50 0.36 11.99
N GLU A 36 2.32 -0.89 11.60
CA GLU A 36 1.04 -1.44 11.18
C GLU A 36 0.13 -1.70 12.40
N CYS A 37 -0.83 -0.80 12.65
CA CYS A 37 -1.70 -0.79 13.83
C CYS A 37 -2.41 -2.14 14.08
N TYR A 38 -2.91 -2.80 13.04
CA TYR A 38 -3.63 -4.07 13.17
C TYR A 38 -2.71 -5.26 13.43
N GLN A 39 -1.42 -5.04 13.67
CA GLN A 39 -0.51 -6.09 14.16
C GLN A 39 -0.70 -6.37 15.64
N CYS A 40 -1.21 -5.38 16.37
CA CYS A 40 -1.60 -5.51 17.76
C CYS A 40 -3.12 -5.48 17.95
N HIS A 41 -3.85 -4.76 17.08
CA HIS A 41 -5.31 -4.55 17.20
C HIS A 41 -6.18 -5.54 16.41
N HIS A 42 -5.74 -6.79 16.23
CA HIS A 42 -6.55 -7.84 15.59
C HIS A 42 -7.32 -8.68 16.62
N ASP A 43 -8.34 -9.42 16.18
CA ASP A 43 -9.05 -10.34 17.07
C ASP A 43 -8.11 -11.48 17.52
N LEU A 44 -8.03 -11.69 18.84
CA LEU A 44 -7.24 -12.73 19.51
C LEU A 44 -8.07 -13.98 19.86
N ARG A 45 -9.40 -13.90 19.75
CA ARG A 45 -10.34 -14.98 20.11
C ARG A 45 -10.74 -15.82 18.90
N ALA A 46 -10.60 -15.26 17.70
CA ALA A 46 -10.88 -15.95 16.44
C ALA A 46 -9.59 -16.46 15.80
N ASP A 47 -9.75 -17.41 14.87
CA ASP A 47 -8.71 -17.79 13.92
C ASP A 47 -8.35 -16.57 13.04
N SER A 48 -7.40 -15.77 13.52
CA SER A 48 -6.95 -14.56 12.85
C SER A 48 -6.17 -14.93 11.59
N TRP A 49 -6.56 -14.35 10.45
CA TRP A 49 -5.83 -14.48 9.19
C TRP A 49 -4.35 -14.11 9.35
N ARG A 50 -4.00 -13.23 10.29
CA ARG A 50 -2.61 -12.85 10.58
C ARG A 50 -1.83 -13.96 11.25
N ILE A 51 -2.48 -14.70 12.16
CA ILE A 51 -1.86 -15.88 12.80
C ILE A 51 -1.67 -16.97 11.73
N GLN A 52 -2.69 -17.22 10.91
CA GLN A 52 -2.65 -18.22 9.84
C GLN A 52 -1.62 -17.90 8.74
N ARG A 53 -1.45 -16.63 8.39
CA ARG A 53 -0.43 -16.15 7.43
C ARG A 53 1.00 -16.48 7.90
N GLY A 54 1.21 -16.63 9.20
CA GLY A 54 2.52 -16.87 9.79
C GLY A 54 3.49 -15.71 9.52
N TYR A 55 4.79 -16.03 9.46
CA TYR A 55 5.84 -15.01 9.40
C TYR A 55 6.35 -14.70 7.99
N ALA A 56 6.03 -15.52 6.98
CA ALA A 56 6.42 -15.34 5.57
C ALA A 56 7.91 -14.96 5.39
N GLY A 57 8.81 -15.69 6.05
CA GLY A 57 10.26 -15.45 6.01
C GLY A 57 10.78 -14.41 7.01
N ARG A 58 9.91 -13.74 7.76
CA ARG A 58 10.31 -12.84 8.87
C ARG A 58 10.60 -13.64 10.14
N LYS A 59 11.35 -13.03 11.06
CA LYS A 59 11.53 -13.58 12.40
C LYS A 59 10.25 -13.38 13.23
N PRO A 60 9.85 -14.36 14.05
CA PRO A 60 8.80 -14.15 15.04
C PRO A 60 9.09 -12.93 15.92
N GLY A 61 8.09 -12.08 16.15
CA GLY A 61 8.23 -10.85 16.95
C GLY A 61 8.75 -9.63 16.19
N THR A 62 9.09 -9.74 14.90
CA THR A 62 9.46 -8.56 14.09
C THR A 62 8.23 -7.66 13.85
N LEU A 63 8.35 -6.41 14.30
CA LEU A 63 7.36 -5.35 14.04
C LEU A 63 7.31 -5.01 12.55
N GLN A 64 6.10 -4.72 12.05
CA GLN A 64 5.86 -4.32 10.67
C GLN A 64 5.61 -2.83 10.59
N VAL A 65 6.28 -2.17 9.64
CA VAL A 65 6.00 -0.79 9.23
C VAL A 65 4.77 -0.79 8.31
N ASN A 66 3.95 0.25 8.39
CA ASN A 66 2.81 0.42 7.51
C ASN A 66 3.28 0.85 6.10
N LEU A 67 3.28 -0.10 5.17
CA LEU A 67 3.66 0.12 3.78
C LEU A 67 2.46 0.13 2.83
N ALA A 68 1.24 0.36 3.34
CA ALA A 68 0.01 0.31 2.53
C ALA A 68 0.05 1.19 1.28
N ARG A 69 0.71 2.35 1.36
CA ARG A 69 0.83 3.33 0.26
C ARG A 69 1.68 2.81 -0.91
N TYR A 70 2.50 1.79 -0.69
CA TYR A 70 3.27 1.15 -1.76
C TYR A 70 2.40 0.21 -2.61
N GLU A 71 1.40 -0.44 -2.03
CA GLU A 71 0.74 -1.60 -2.63
C GLU A 71 0.00 -1.27 -3.94
N VAL A 72 -0.71 -0.14 -3.98
CA VAL A 72 -1.37 0.35 -5.20
C VAL A 72 -0.38 1.03 -6.13
N LEU A 73 0.59 1.77 -5.58
CA LEU A 73 1.62 2.44 -6.40
C LEU A 73 2.45 1.43 -7.20
N ASP A 74 2.81 0.29 -6.63
CA ASP A 74 3.50 -0.80 -7.35
C ASP A 74 2.72 -1.26 -8.58
N VAL A 75 1.40 -1.45 -8.44
CA VAL A 75 0.52 -1.82 -9.56
C VAL A 75 0.45 -0.70 -10.60
N LEU A 76 0.38 0.55 -10.17
CA LEU A 76 0.40 1.72 -11.05
C LEU A 76 1.70 1.81 -11.85
N VAL A 77 2.85 1.69 -11.18
CA VAL A 77 4.16 1.73 -11.83
C VAL A 77 4.30 0.57 -12.81
N ALA A 78 3.92 -0.65 -12.42
CA ALA A 78 3.94 -1.81 -13.31
C ALA A 78 3.08 -1.64 -14.57
N THR A 79 1.98 -0.88 -14.48
CA THR A 79 1.02 -0.72 -15.58
C THR A 79 1.34 0.49 -16.47
N ALA A 80 1.77 1.60 -15.88
CA ALA A 80 1.91 2.89 -16.57
C ALA A 80 3.35 3.38 -16.71
N ALA A 81 4.29 2.90 -15.89
CA ALA A 81 5.71 3.28 -15.94
C ALA A 81 6.63 2.09 -15.66
N PRO A 82 6.54 0.99 -16.42
CA PRO A 82 7.23 -0.27 -16.11
C PRO A 82 8.75 -0.14 -16.12
N ASP A 83 9.30 0.85 -16.84
CA ASP A 83 10.72 1.18 -16.86
C ASP A 83 11.24 1.69 -15.50
N GLN A 84 10.38 2.25 -14.66
CA GLN A 84 10.73 2.75 -13.31
C GLN A 84 10.56 1.68 -12.22
N ARG A 85 9.92 0.55 -12.53
CA ARG A 85 9.56 -0.49 -11.55
C ARG A 85 10.77 -1.05 -10.81
N ALA A 86 11.83 -1.39 -11.54
CA ALA A 86 13.02 -2.00 -10.94
C ALA A 86 13.72 -1.08 -9.93
N ALA A 87 13.72 0.24 -10.17
CA ALA A 87 14.31 1.21 -9.24
C ALA A 87 13.50 1.30 -7.94
N LEU A 88 12.17 1.43 -8.05
CA LEU A 88 11.27 1.46 -6.90
C LEU A 88 11.35 0.16 -6.08
N GLU A 89 11.27 -1.01 -6.74
CA GLU A 89 11.38 -2.32 -6.09
C GLU A 89 12.74 -2.48 -5.39
N GLY A 90 13.83 -2.03 -6.01
CA GLY A 90 15.16 -2.03 -5.42
C GLY A 90 15.23 -1.22 -4.11
N ALA A 91 14.68 0.01 -4.12
CA ALA A 91 14.63 0.86 -2.93
C ALA A 91 13.77 0.24 -1.81
N MET A 92 12.60 -0.29 -2.17
CA MET A 92 11.69 -0.95 -1.22
C MET A 92 12.29 -2.23 -0.62
N ASN A 93 12.99 -3.04 -1.42
CA ASN A 93 13.71 -4.20 -0.92
C ASN A 93 14.83 -3.80 0.05
N GLY A 94 15.51 -2.69 -0.21
CA GLY A 94 16.48 -2.10 0.71
C GLY A 94 15.85 -1.73 2.05
N LEU A 95 14.70 -1.06 2.04
CA LEU A 95 13.95 -0.72 3.25
C LEU A 95 13.47 -1.97 4.00
N ALA A 96 12.87 -2.93 3.30
CA ALA A 96 12.38 -4.18 3.88
C ALA A 96 13.52 -4.98 4.54
N ALA A 97 14.72 -4.99 3.94
CA ALA A 97 15.90 -5.64 4.49
C ALA A 97 16.40 -4.95 5.77
N GLN A 98 16.38 -3.61 5.84
CA GLN A 98 16.71 -2.87 7.07
C GLN A 98 15.71 -3.22 8.18
N MET A 99 14.41 -3.15 7.89
CA MET A 99 13.36 -3.44 8.88
C MET A 99 13.43 -4.87 9.42
N SER A 100 13.72 -5.83 8.56
CA SER A 100 13.70 -7.25 8.95
C SER A 100 14.97 -7.68 9.69
N ASN A 101 16.14 -7.13 9.32
CA ASN A 101 17.43 -7.63 9.80
C ASN A 101 18.14 -6.67 10.76
N LYS A 102 17.80 -5.39 10.72
CA LYS A 102 18.48 -4.31 11.43
C LYS A 102 17.47 -3.33 12.03
N PHE A 103 16.39 -3.86 12.61
CA PHE A 103 15.31 -3.04 13.16
C PHE A 103 15.79 -1.99 14.18
N THR A 104 16.89 -2.20 14.89
CA THR A 104 17.42 -1.21 15.85
C THR A 104 18.31 -0.13 15.21
N ASP A 105 18.63 -0.23 13.91
CA ASP A 105 19.46 0.74 13.17
C ASP A 105 18.59 1.84 12.57
N GLY A 106 18.12 2.76 13.42
CA GLY A 106 17.34 3.93 13.01
C GLY A 106 17.99 4.73 11.87
N PRO A 107 19.28 5.09 11.94
CA PRO A 107 19.96 5.78 10.84
C PRO A 107 20.02 4.96 9.53
N GLY A 108 20.15 3.62 9.62
CA GLY A 108 20.06 2.73 8.46
C GLY A 108 18.68 2.73 7.82
N ILE A 109 17.64 2.72 8.64
CA ILE A 109 16.25 2.85 8.26
C ILE A 109 16.00 4.20 7.58
N ALA A 110 16.49 5.29 8.16
CA ALA A 110 16.33 6.63 7.61
C ALA A 110 16.95 6.76 6.21
N ARG A 111 18.17 6.22 6.02
CA ARG A 111 18.81 6.16 4.69
C ARG A 111 18.00 5.37 3.67
N ALA A 112 17.41 4.25 4.09
CA ALA A 112 16.60 3.41 3.21
C ALA A 112 15.25 4.07 2.87
N ALA A 113 14.57 4.68 3.84
CA ALA A 113 13.35 5.45 3.63
C ALA A 113 13.58 6.60 2.65
N LYS A 114 14.68 7.35 2.83
CA LYS A 114 15.08 8.42 1.90
C LYS A 114 15.38 7.92 0.48
N ALA A 115 15.79 6.65 0.31
CA ALA A 115 15.93 6.08 -1.03
C ALA A 115 14.57 5.88 -1.69
N VAL A 116 13.59 5.32 -0.96
CA VAL A 116 12.21 5.17 -1.46
C VAL A 116 11.56 6.53 -1.74
N GLU A 117 11.76 7.51 -0.86
CA GLU A 117 11.28 8.90 -1.06
C GLU A 117 11.73 9.46 -2.41
N ARG A 118 13.02 9.31 -2.77
CA ARG A 118 13.54 9.82 -4.05
C ARG A 118 12.87 9.17 -5.26
N GLU A 119 12.64 7.86 -5.20
CA GLU A 119 11.94 7.15 -6.28
C GLU A 119 10.48 7.60 -6.36
N ALA A 120 9.81 7.80 -5.23
CA ALA A 120 8.46 8.32 -5.17
C ALA A 120 8.35 9.75 -5.73
N ASP A 121 9.30 10.63 -5.42
CA ASP A 121 9.35 12.00 -5.96
C ASP A 121 9.57 11.99 -7.48
N ALA A 122 10.46 11.12 -7.99
CA ALA A 122 10.69 10.95 -9.41
C ALA A 122 9.42 10.45 -10.14
N LEU A 123 8.71 9.49 -9.53
CA LEU A 123 7.44 8.98 -10.03
C LEU A 123 6.34 10.06 -10.02
N SER A 124 6.28 10.91 -8.99
CA SER A 124 5.32 12.01 -8.94
C SER A 124 5.50 12.97 -10.12
N THR A 125 6.76 13.27 -10.47
CA THR A 125 7.10 14.10 -11.64
C THR A 125 6.73 13.39 -12.94
N ARG A 126 7.02 12.08 -13.05
CA ARG A 126 6.68 11.26 -14.21
C ARG A 126 5.17 11.23 -14.48
N PHE A 127 4.35 11.09 -13.44
CA PHE A 127 2.90 10.96 -13.57
C PHE A 127 2.16 12.27 -13.92
N LEU A 128 2.86 13.41 -13.97
CA LEU A 128 2.27 14.66 -14.47
C LEU A 128 1.89 14.56 -15.96
N THR A 129 2.66 13.78 -16.73
CA THR A 129 2.52 13.68 -18.19
C THR A 129 2.29 12.26 -18.69
N GLN A 130 2.45 11.25 -17.83
CA GLN A 130 2.22 9.85 -18.16
C GLN A 130 0.75 9.61 -18.50
N ASP A 131 0.49 8.94 -19.62
CA ASP A 131 -0.86 8.48 -19.96
C ASP A 131 -1.26 7.29 -19.08
N ILE A 132 -2.49 7.32 -18.59
CA ILE A 132 -3.02 6.37 -17.62
C ILE A 132 -4.41 5.95 -18.07
N ASP A 133 -4.55 4.69 -18.44
CA ASP A 133 -5.84 4.08 -18.75
C ASP A 133 -6.51 3.60 -17.44
N ALA A 134 -7.58 4.28 -17.04
CA ALA A 134 -8.35 3.93 -15.85
C ALA A 134 -8.91 2.50 -15.89
N ALA A 135 -9.36 2.03 -17.06
CA ALA A 135 -9.90 0.68 -17.20
C ALA A 135 -8.79 -0.36 -17.07
N ALA A 136 -7.61 -0.09 -17.64
CA ALA A 136 -6.43 -0.92 -17.43
C ALA A 136 -6.03 -0.95 -15.95
N MET A 137 -6.06 0.19 -15.27
CA MET A 137 -5.73 0.26 -13.83
C MET A 137 -6.72 -0.51 -12.96
N VAL A 138 -8.04 -0.39 -13.19
CA VAL A 138 -9.04 -1.17 -12.45
C VAL A 138 -8.81 -2.67 -12.65
N ARG A 139 -8.52 -3.13 -13.88
CA ARG A 139 -8.19 -4.53 -14.16
C ARG A 139 -6.90 -4.96 -13.44
N ALA A 140 -5.86 -4.13 -13.48
CA ALA A 140 -4.57 -4.42 -12.86
C ALA A 140 -4.69 -4.53 -11.33
N ILE A 141 -5.39 -3.60 -10.68
CA ILE A 141 -5.65 -3.64 -9.23
C ILE A 141 -6.50 -4.86 -8.88
N SER A 142 -7.57 -5.13 -9.63
CA SER A 142 -8.41 -6.31 -9.41
C SER A 142 -7.65 -7.63 -9.58
N GLY A 143 -6.71 -7.69 -10.53
CA GLY A 143 -5.82 -8.84 -10.72
C GLY A 143 -4.83 -9.04 -9.57
N ASN A 144 -4.42 -7.96 -8.90
CA ASN A 144 -3.49 -7.99 -7.78
C ASN A 144 -4.17 -7.94 -6.39
N ILE A 145 -5.50 -7.90 -6.34
CA ILE A 145 -6.21 -7.56 -5.10
C ILE A 145 -5.94 -8.54 -3.96
N GLN A 146 -5.71 -9.83 -4.25
CA GLN A 146 -5.37 -10.79 -3.20
C GLN A 146 -4.06 -10.41 -2.51
N ARG A 147 -3.02 -10.08 -3.29
CA ARG A 147 -1.71 -9.64 -2.78
C ARG A 147 -1.85 -8.38 -1.93
N ILE A 148 -2.62 -7.40 -2.42
CA ILE A 148 -2.89 -6.15 -1.70
C ILE A 148 -3.64 -6.43 -0.39
N ALA A 149 -4.66 -7.29 -0.45
CA ALA A 149 -5.46 -7.67 0.70
C ALA A 149 -4.64 -8.39 1.78
N ASP A 150 -3.69 -9.23 1.36
CA ASP A 150 -2.78 -9.98 2.24
C ASP A 150 -1.75 -9.07 2.94
N ALA A 151 -1.46 -7.88 2.37
CA ALA A 151 -0.62 -6.87 3.01
C ALA A 151 -1.31 -6.27 4.25
N GLY A 152 -2.64 -6.13 4.22
CA GLY A 152 -3.47 -5.81 5.38
C GLY A 152 -4.59 -4.81 5.10
N VAL A 153 -5.31 -4.45 6.17
CA VAL A 153 -6.50 -3.58 6.09
C VAL A 153 -6.17 -2.22 5.46
N ASN A 154 -5.08 -1.58 5.89
CA ASN A 154 -4.67 -0.29 5.35
C ASN A 154 -4.39 -0.35 3.83
N ALA A 155 -3.84 -1.47 3.35
CA ALA A 155 -3.61 -1.67 1.92
C ALA A 155 -4.93 -1.92 1.16
N ALA A 156 -5.86 -2.65 1.77
CA ALA A 156 -7.22 -2.82 1.26
C ALA A 156 -7.97 -1.48 1.16
N GLU A 157 -7.82 -0.59 2.14
CA GLU A 157 -8.35 0.78 2.10
C GLU A 157 -7.77 1.58 0.92
N GLN A 158 -6.45 1.51 0.69
CA GLN A 158 -5.82 2.15 -0.48
C GLN A 158 -6.41 1.64 -1.80
N ALA A 159 -6.65 0.32 -1.92
CA ALA A 159 -7.28 -0.26 -3.10
C ALA A 159 -8.73 0.21 -3.26
N THR A 160 -9.52 0.24 -2.19
CA THR A 160 -10.92 0.71 -2.22
C THR A 160 -11.00 2.17 -2.67
N MET A 161 -10.23 3.07 -2.05
CA MET A 161 -10.21 4.49 -2.43
C MET A 161 -9.71 4.69 -3.86
N SER A 162 -8.77 3.86 -4.32
CA SER A 162 -8.28 3.91 -5.69
C SER A 162 -9.33 3.44 -6.69
N LEU A 163 -10.07 2.37 -6.40
CA LEU A 163 -11.18 1.92 -7.24
C LEU A 163 -12.25 3.01 -7.36
N ASP A 164 -12.61 3.65 -6.24
CA ASP A 164 -13.56 4.77 -6.21
C ASP A 164 -13.10 5.93 -7.11
N ALA A 165 -11.86 6.40 -6.92
CA ALA A 165 -11.29 7.47 -7.73
C ALA A 165 -11.21 7.13 -9.23
N LEU A 166 -10.84 5.89 -9.58
CA LEU A 166 -10.76 5.42 -10.95
C LEU A 166 -12.14 5.32 -11.60
N ARG A 167 -13.15 4.82 -10.87
CA ARG A 167 -14.56 4.78 -11.33
C ARG A 167 -15.09 6.20 -11.56
N ALA A 168 -14.86 7.11 -10.62
CA ALA A 168 -15.25 8.51 -10.76
C ALA A 168 -14.57 9.20 -11.95
N ALA A 169 -13.32 8.83 -12.27
CA ALA A 169 -12.62 9.30 -13.45
C ALA A 169 -13.19 8.74 -14.77
N GLN A 170 -13.77 7.54 -14.73
CA GLN A 170 -14.51 6.93 -15.84
C GLN A 170 -15.95 7.42 -15.97
N GLY A 171 -16.44 8.26 -15.04
CA GLY A 171 -17.84 8.67 -14.98
C GLY A 171 -18.79 7.56 -14.55
N LYS A 172 -18.28 6.48 -13.95
CA LYS A 172 -19.09 5.38 -13.42
C LYS A 172 -19.67 5.76 -12.04
N PRO A 173 -20.82 5.18 -11.65
CA PRO A 173 -21.36 5.33 -10.30
C PRO A 173 -20.39 4.82 -9.23
N THR A 174 -20.35 5.52 -8.09
CA THR A 174 -19.49 5.23 -6.92
C THR A 174 -20.29 4.78 -5.70
N ASP A 175 -21.62 4.84 -5.73
CA ASP A 175 -22.51 4.29 -4.71
C ASP A 175 -22.34 2.77 -4.54
N VAL A 176 -21.97 2.07 -5.61
CA VAL A 176 -21.59 0.65 -5.60
C VAL A 176 -20.37 0.35 -4.70
N MET A 177 -19.63 1.35 -4.25
CA MET A 177 -18.48 1.20 -3.36
C MET A 177 -18.87 0.95 -1.90
N ALA A 178 -20.11 1.27 -1.50
CA ALA A 178 -20.57 1.17 -0.10
C ALA A 178 -20.24 -0.17 0.57
N PRO A 179 -20.47 -1.35 -0.06
CA PRO A 179 -20.14 -2.63 0.56
C PRO A 179 -18.65 -2.85 0.88
N LEU A 180 -17.74 -2.16 0.18
CA LEU A 180 -16.31 -2.20 0.48
C LEU A 180 -15.95 -1.32 1.67
N TYR A 181 -16.52 -0.12 1.74
CA TYR A 181 -16.34 0.77 2.88
C TYR A 181 -16.92 0.13 4.15
N ASP A 182 -18.16 -0.36 4.10
CA ASP A 182 -18.82 -1.05 5.23
C ASP A 182 -17.99 -2.24 5.74
N TYR A 183 -17.36 -3.00 4.83
CA TYR A 183 -16.52 -4.13 5.23
C TYR A 183 -15.25 -3.69 5.98
N LEU A 184 -14.67 -2.56 5.60
CA LEU A 184 -13.44 -2.03 6.19
C LEU A 184 -13.65 -1.31 7.53
N GLU A 185 -14.90 -0.95 7.88
CA GLU A 185 -15.25 -0.40 9.20
C GLU A 185 -15.02 -1.39 10.36
N HIS A 186 -14.84 -2.68 10.06
CA HIS A 186 -14.65 -3.75 11.05
C HIS A 186 -13.30 -4.46 10.88
N PRO A 187 -12.17 -3.74 11.10
CA PRO A 187 -10.84 -4.24 10.78
C PRO A 187 -10.41 -5.43 11.65
N SER A 188 -11.00 -5.59 12.83
CA SER A 188 -10.72 -6.72 13.73
C SER A 188 -11.18 -8.07 13.16
N THR A 189 -12.20 -8.06 12.29
CA THR A 189 -12.75 -9.25 11.62
C THR A 189 -12.34 -9.35 10.15
N TYR A 190 -11.42 -8.48 9.69
CA TYR A 190 -10.97 -8.45 8.31
C TYR A 190 -10.41 -9.80 7.86
N ARG A 191 -10.77 -10.24 6.67
CA ARG A 191 -10.26 -11.46 6.03
C ARG A 191 -9.85 -11.14 4.58
N PRO A 192 -8.56 -11.32 4.22
CA PRO A 192 -8.07 -10.93 2.90
C PRO A 192 -8.84 -11.53 1.72
N SER A 193 -9.16 -12.82 1.77
CA SER A 193 -9.89 -13.50 0.70
C SER A 193 -11.33 -12.99 0.54
N GLU A 194 -12.04 -12.77 1.65
CA GLU A 194 -13.40 -12.22 1.62
C GLU A 194 -13.42 -10.78 1.07
N PHE A 195 -12.45 -9.95 1.48
CA PHE A 195 -12.27 -8.61 0.90
C PHE A 195 -11.98 -8.68 -0.60
N ALA A 196 -11.03 -9.52 -1.02
CA ALA A 196 -10.67 -9.68 -2.42
C ALA A 196 -11.87 -10.08 -3.29
N ASP A 197 -12.71 -10.98 -2.80
CA ASP A 197 -13.93 -11.41 -3.51
C ASP A 197 -14.97 -10.29 -3.61
N LYS A 198 -15.19 -9.53 -2.53
CA LYS A 198 -16.05 -8.34 -2.55
C LYS A 198 -15.54 -7.29 -3.53
N PHE A 199 -14.24 -7.02 -3.49
CA PHE A 199 -13.60 -6.04 -4.36
C PHE A 199 -13.78 -6.39 -5.84
N ARG A 200 -13.53 -7.65 -6.23
CA ARG A 200 -13.69 -8.08 -7.63
C ARG A 200 -15.12 -7.95 -8.12
N ARG A 201 -16.12 -8.19 -7.26
CA ARG A 201 -17.54 -8.00 -7.61
C ARG A 201 -17.82 -6.52 -7.93
N VAL A 202 -17.47 -5.62 -7.01
CA VAL A 202 -17.67 -4.17 -7.19
C VAL A 202 -16.86 -3.61 -8.36
N ALA A 203 -15.64 -4.10 -8.59
CA ALA A 203 -14.82 -3.68 -9.72
C ALA A 203 -15.38 -4.13 -11.09
N GLY A 204 -16.16 -5.23 -11.11
CA GLY A 204 -16.79 -5.77 -12.31
C GLY A 204 -18.08 -5.05 -12.73
N GLU A 205 -18.68 -4.25 -11.84
CA GLU A 205 -19.88 -3.44 -12.10
C GLU A 205 -19.58 -2.17 -12.93
#